data_AF-R1G5E3-F1
#
_entry.id   AF-R1G5E3-F1
#
_cell.length_a   1.000
_cell.length_b   1.000
_cell.length_c   1.000
_cell.angle_alpha   90.00
_cell.angle_beta   90.00
_cell.angle_gamma   90.00
#
_symmetry.space_group_name_H-M   'P 1'
#
loop_
_entity.id
_entity.type
_entity.pdbx_description
1 polymer ?
#
loop_
_entity_poly.entity_id
_entity_poly.type
_entity_poly.pdbx_seq_one_letter_code
_entity_poly.pdbx_strand_id
1 'polypeptide(L)'
;MLNTTTGDLIPGDWAYPVPSGMSLYTPNGFCALLVTANDTTKPELRPTYLDQSDYSSGTDAEWALIGKYSIAGAGPYHLSNITGGNDTSGTGPQGTVTGEFWTATLPSRLGPFEFTFKFYKDCQVWNLHQSVGGDAERVAWYEKLPDQDVYD
;
A
#
# COMPACT_ATOMS: atom_id res chain seq x y z
N MET A 1 -1.80 -9.86 -16.87
CA MET A 1 -1.53 -10.84 -17.95
C MET A 1 -2.50 -10.60 -19.11
N LEU A 2 -2.07 -10.93 -20.33
CA LEU A 2 -2.85 -10.85 -21.58
C LEU A 2 -3.33 -12.25 -21.99
N ASN A 3 -4.59 -12.39 -22.37
CA ASN A 3 -5.07 -13.61 -23.02
C ASN A 3 -4.50 -13.68 -24.45
N THR A 4 -3.58 -14.62 -24.74
CA THR A 4 -2.93 -14.71 -26.05
C THR A 4 -3.83 -15.20 -27.18
N THR A 5 -5.04 -15.65 -26.86
CA THR A 5 -6.04 -16.11 -27.83
C THR A 5 -7.05 -15.02 -28.17
N THR A 6 -7.46 -14.21 -27.19
CA THR A 6 -8.47 -13.16 -27.39
C THR A 6 -7.90 -11.74 -27.43
N GLY A 7 -6.69 -11.54 -26.91
CA GLY A 7 -6.06 -10.23 -26.74
C GLY A 7 -6.63 -9.41 -25.58
N ASP A 8 -7.56 -9.97 -24.80
CA ASP A 8 -8.15 -9.26 -23.67
C ASP A 8 -7.24 -9.29 -22.44
N LEU A 9 -7.29 -8.20 -21.67
CA LEU A 9 -6.76 -8.17 -20.32
C LEU A 9 -7.58 -9.13 -19.44
N ILE A 10 -6.90 -9.94 -18.62
CA ILE A 10 -7.57 -10.86 -17.68
C ILE A 10 -7.94 -10.07 -16.40
N PRO A 11 -9.23 -9.80 -16.12
CA PRO A 11 -9.63 -9.08 -14.91
C PRO A 11 -9.48 -9.99 -13.68
N GLY A 12 -8.97 -9.46 -12.57
CA GLY A 12 -8.71 -10.23 -11.34
C GLY A 12 -7.30 -10.80 -11.21
N ASP A 13 -6.41 -10.45 -12.14
CA ASP A 13 -4.96 -10.53 -11.93
C ASP A 13 -4.55 -9.43 -10.93
N TRP A 14 -3.49 -9.63 -10.13
CA TRP A 14 -3.03 -8.66 -9.11
C TRP A 14 -2.69 -7.27 -9.69
N ALA A 15 -2.61 -7.18 -11.01
CA ALA A 15 -2.45 -5.96 -11.78
C ALA A 15 -3.75 -5.19 -12.06
N TYR A 16 -4.97 -5.70 -11.78
CA TYR A 16 -6.22 -4.95 -12.00
C TYR A 16 -7.42 -5.33 -11.10
N PRO A 17 -8.07 -4.38 -10.39
CA PRO A 17 -7.76 -2.93 -10.35
C PRO A 17 -6.37 -2.71 -9.80
N VAL A 18 -5.58 -1.82 -10.43
CA VAL A 18 -4.16 -1.75 -10.12
C VAL A 18 -4.02 -1.19 -8.70
N PRO A 19 -3.58 -1.98 -7.71
CA PRO A 19 -3.54 -1.50 -6.34
C PRO A 19 -2.73 -0.20 -6.28
N SER A 20 -3.25 0.80 -5.57
CA SER A 20 -2.60 2.12 -5.42
C SER A 20 -1.44 2.10 -4.44
N GLY A 21 -0.90 0.91 -4.16
CA GLY A 21 0.17 0.69 -3.22
C GLY A 21 0.24 -0.76 -2.76
N MET A 22 1.29 -1.05 -2.00
CA MET A 22 1.50 -2.32 -1.32
C MET A 22 2.15 -2.04 0.02
N SER A 23 1.80 -2.82 1.03
CA SER A 23 2.50 -2.82 2.31
C SER A 23 2.93 -4.24 2.65
N LEU A 24 4.15 -4.37 3.16
CA LEU A 24 4.75 -5.63 3.55
C LEU A 24 5.26 -5.49 4.98
N TYR A 25 4.96 -6.47 5.82
CA TYR A 25 5.46 -6.62 7.17
C TYR A 25 6.04 -8.01 7.32
N THR A 26 7.29 -8.10 7.75
CA THR A 26 8.02 -9.37 7.82
C THR A 26 8.20 -9.81 9.27
N PRO A 27 8.24 -11.13 9.55
CA PRO A 27 8.43 -11.65 10.91
C PRO A 27 9.74 -11.21 11.58
N ASN A 28 10.77 -10.88 10.81
CA ASN A 28 12.04 -10.35 11.32
C ASN A 28 12.00 -8.85 11.63
N GLY A 29 10.82 -8.22 11.65
CA GLY A 29 10.62 -6.87 12.17
C GLY A 29 10.89 -5.75 11.15
N PHE A 30 10.80 -6.04 9.84
CA PHE A 30 10.94 -5.04 8.79
C PHE A 30 9.60 -4.79 8.08
N CYS A 31 9.42 -3.55 7.61
CA CYS A 31 8.31 -3.19 6.77
C CYS A 31 8.78 -2.45 5.51
N ALA A 32 7.98 -2.55 4.46
CA ALA A 32 8.06 -1.72 3.28
C ALA A 32 6.66 -1.22 2.93
N LEU A 33 6.55 0.08 2.63
CA LEU A 33 5.32 0.70 2.19
C LEU A 33 5.59 1.36 0.84
N LEU A 34 4.70 1.11 -0.12
CA LEU A 34 4.63 1.78 -1.40
C LEU A 34 3.20 2.30 -1.54
N VAL A 35 3.03 3.57 -1.86
CA VAL A 35 1.73 4.19 -2.15
C VAL A 35 1.89 5.08 -3.36
N THR A 36 0.96 5.02 -4.29
CA THR A 36 0.85 5.86 -5.48
C THR A 36 -0.42 6.71 -5.39
N ALA A 37 -0.59 7.67 -6.29
CA ALA A 37 -1.88 8.34 -6.42
C ALA A 37 -3.02 7.31 -6.65
N ASN A 38 -4.19 7.58 -6.07
CA ASN A 38 -5.37 6.74 -6.28
C ASN A 38 -5.98 7.10 -7.64
N ASP A 39 -6.03 6.12 -8.53
CA ASP A 39 -6.48 6.26 -9.93
C ASP A 39 -7.97 6.65 -10.06
N THR A 40 -8.79 6.38 -9.05
CA THR A 40 -10.22 6.74 -9.03
C THR A 40 -10.44 8.19 -8.61
N THR A 41 -9.66 8.70 -7.65
CA THR A 41 -9.82 10.05 -7.09
C THR A 41 -8.84 11.07 -7.65
N LYS A 42 -7.73 10.61 -8.24
CA LYS A 42 -6.67 11.38 -8.88
C LYS A 42 -6.22 10.73 -10.20
N PRO A 43 -7.15 10.47 -11.15
CA PRO A 43 -6.83 9.84 -12.43
C PRO A 43 -5.78 10.62 -13.24
N GLU A 44 -5.70 11.93 -13.07
CA GLU A 44 -4.71 12.79 -13.70
C GLU A 44 -3.28 12.56 -13.21
N LEU A 45 -3.11 11.96 -12.01
CA LEU A 45 -1.81 11.66 -11.42
C LEU A 45 -1.42 10.18 -11.59
N ARG A 46 -2.39 9.32 -11.89
CA ARG A 46 -2.19 7.90 -12.20
C ARG A 46 -3.17 7.45 -13.29
N PRO A 47 -2.84 7.71 -14.57
CA PRO A 47 -3.71 7.34 -15.67
C PRO A 47 -3.86 5.83 -15.81
N THR A 48 -5.09 5.36 -16.03
CA THR A 48 -5.43 3.93 -16.14
C THR A 48 -5.27 3.34 -17.54
N TYR A 49 -4.99 4.17 -18.54
CA TYR A 49 -4.71 3.70 -19.91
C TYR A 49 -3.28 3.19 -20.10
N LEU A 50 -2.40 3.46 -19.13
CA LEU A 50 -1.02 2.96 -19.13
C LEU A 50 -1.01 1.49 -18.69
N ASP A 51 -0.41 0.64 -19.50
CA ASP A 51 -0.19 -0.75 -19.16
C ASP A 51 1.06 -0.86 -18.26
N GLN A 52 0.86 -1.14 -16.97
CA GLN A 52 1.97 -1.29 -16.01
C GLN A 52 2.86 -2.51 -16.28
N SER A 53 2.46 -3.40 -17.18
CA SER A 53 3.30 -4.50 -17.67
C SER A 53 4.06 -4.18 -18.96
N ASP A 54 3.75 -3.05 -19.61
CA ASP A 54 4.39 -2.59 -20.84
C ASP A 54 4.79 -1.12 -20.75
N TYR A 55 6.08 -0.87 -20.48
CA TYR A 55 6.62 0.49 -20.39
C TYR A 55 6.43 1.30 -21.68
N SER A 56 6.25 0.66 -22.84
CA SER A 56 6.07 1.33 -24.13
C SER A 56 4.63 1.84 -24.34
N SER A 57 3.70 1.50 -23.45
CA SER A 57 2.31 1.99 -23.47
C SER A 57 2.16 3.49 -23.17
N GLY A 58 3.24 4.14 -22.71
CA GLY A 58 3.26 5.56 -22.38
C GLY A 58 4.61 6.21 -22.65
N THR A 59 4.62 7.54 -22.55
CA THR A 59 5.82 8.37 -22.62
C THR A 59 6.57 8.39 -21.29
N ASP A 60 7.86 8.70 -21.33
CA ASP A 60 8.66 8.93 -20.12
C ASP A 60 8.03 9.97 -19.18
N ALA A 61 7.34 10.98 -19.73
CA ALA A 61 6.69 12.01 -18.93
C ALA A 61 5.49 11.47 -18.15
N GLU A 62 4.71 10.58 -18.73
CA GLU A 62 3.56 9.93 -18.08
C GLU A 62 4.02 8.97 -16.98
N TRP A 63 5.06 8.18 -17.25
CA TRP A 63 5.67 7.31 -16.22
C TRP A 63 6.34 8.10 -15.10
N ALA A 64 7.05 9.18 -15.44
CA ALA A 64 7.66 10.08 -14.46
C ALA A 64 6.60 10.76 -13.58
N LEU A 65 5.40 11.03 -14.11
CA LEU A 65 4.29 11.57 -13.33
C LEU A 65 3.87 10.59 -12.24
N ILE A 66 3.65 9.31 -12.58
CA ILE A 66 3.32 8.27 -11.60
C ILE A 66 4.43 8.18 -10.54
N GLY A 67 5.70 8.11 -10.96
CA GLY A 67 6.84 8.05 -10.05
C GLY A 67 6.92 9.26 -9.11
N LYS A 68 6.69 10.47 -9.62
CA LYS A 68 6.70 11.72 -8.84
C LYS A 68 5.63 11.74 -7.75
N TYR A 69 4.47 11.14 -7.99
CA TYR A 69 3.37 11.04 -7.03
C TYR A 69 3.32 9.69 -6.30
N SER A 70 4.41 8.93 -6.38
CA SER A 70 4.60 7.71 -5.59
C SER A 70 5.46 8.02 -4.37
N ILE A 71 5.15 7.37 -3.25
CA ILE A 71 5.91 7.42 -2.01
C ILE A 71 6.18 5.99 -1.60
N ALA A 72 7.45 5.65 -1.51
CA ALA A 72 7.91 4.41 -0.90
C ALA A 72 8.87 4.69 0.26
N GLY A 73 8.84 3.82 1.28
CA GLY A 73 9.77 3.78 2.38
C GLY A 73 9.87 2.39 3.01
N ALA A 74 11.04 2.03 3.54
CA ALA A 74 11.27 0.76 4.21
C ALA A 74 12.23 0.87 5.39
N GLY A 75 12.08 -0.03 6.36
CA GLY A 75 12.91 -0.08 7.56
C GLY A 75 12.27 -0.90 8.69
N PRO A 76 12.86 -0.90 9.89
CA PRO A 76 12.33 -1.65 11.02
C PRO A 76 10.99 -1.08 11.52
N TYR A 77 10.16 -1.95 12.08
CA TYR A 77 8.92 -1.57 12.75
C TYR A 77 8.74 -2.27 14.10
N HIS A 78 7.93 -1.64 14.95
CA HIS A 78 7.52 -2.14 16.25
C HIS A 78 6.03 -1.91 16.45
N LEU A 79 5.34 -2.90 17.02
CA LEU A 79 3.93 -2.83 17.36
C LEU A 79 3.78 -2.56 18.86
N SER A 80 2.90 -1.66 19.24
CA SER A 80 2.60 -1.33 20.63
C SER A 80 1.11 -1.03 20.83
N ASN A 81 0.67 -1.02 22.09
CA ASN A 81 -0.71 -0.71 22.47
C ASN A 81 -1.77 -1.57 21.75
N ILE A 82 -1.46 -2.85 21.55
CA ILE A 82 -2.29 -3.78 20.78
C ILE A 82 -3.49 -4.22 21.61
N THR A 83 -4.70 -4.04 21.08
CA THR A 83 -5.93 -4.57 21.68
C THR A 83 -6.17 -6.01 21.23
N GLY A 84 -6.74 -6.84 22.11
CA GLY A 84 -7.23 -8.16 21.72
C GLY A 84 -8.43 -8.05 20.76
N GLY A 85 -8.42 -8.79 19.66
CA GLY A 85 -9.53 -8.82 18.70
C GLY A 85 -10.61 -9.79 19.15
N ASN A 86 -11.57 -9.33 19.94
CA ASN A 86 -12.71 -10.13 20.39
C ASN A 86 -14.00 -9.30 20.47
N ASP A 87 -14.15 -8.32 19.60
CA ASP A 87 -15.40 -7.57 19.51
C ASP A 87 -16.32 -8.24 18.49
N THR A 88 -17.50 -8.67 18.95
CA THR A 88 -18.61 -9.22 18.15
C THR A 88 -19.17 -8.23 17.11
N SER A 89 -18.53 -7.07 16.93
CA SER A 89 -18.92 -5.98 16.03
C SER A 89 -18.21 -6.02 14.67
N GLY A 90 -17.39 -7.04 14.37
CA GLY A 90 -16.62 -7.14 13.12
C GLY A 90 -15.37 -6.24 13.08
N THR A 91 -14.99 -5.70 14.25
CA THR A 91 -13.79 -4.90 14.46
C THR A 91 -12.64 -5.79 14.94
N GLY A 92 -11.51 -5.75 14.23
CA GLY A 92 -10.29 -6.49 14.57
C GLY A 92 -9.38 -5.73 15.54
N PRO A 93 -8.17 -6.26 15.81
CA PRO A 93 -7.16 -5.61 16.63
C PRO A 93 -6.82 -4.19 16.16
N GLN A 94 -6.48 -3.32 17.10
CA GLN A 94 -5.95 -1.98 16.82
C GLN A 94 -4.73 -1.72 17.68
N GLY A 95 -3.93 -0.73 17.28
CA GLY A 95 -2.76 -0.32 18.05
C GLY A 95 -1.93 0.73 17.31
N THR A 96 -0.65 0.79 17.67
CA THR A 96 0.30 1.72 17.08
C THR A 96 1.44 0.94 16.43
N VAL A 97 1.83 1.35 15.23
CA VAL A 97 3.05 0.91 14.56
C VAL A 97 4.02 2.08 14.47
N THR A 98 5.20 1.89 15.06
CA THR A 98 6.30 2.86 15.06
C THR A 98 7.50 2.25 14.37
N GLY A 99 8.39 3.06 13.84
CA GLY A 99 9.62 2.57 13.25
C GLY A 99 10.49 3.68 12.70
N GLU A 100 11.44 3.30 11.86
CA GLU A 100 12.32 4.24 11.18
C GLU A 100 12.43 3.85 9.71
N PHE A 101 12.19 4.80 8.80
CA PHE A 101 12.49 4.59 7.40
C PHE A 101 14.00 4.78 7.17
N TRP A 102 14.69 3.68 6.92
CA TRP A 102 16.11 3.67 6.51
C TRP A 102 16.28 4.01 5.03
N THR A 103 15.27 3.67 4.21
CA THR A 103 15.22 4.03 2.81
C THR A 103 13.88 4.68 2.50
N ALA A 104 13.91 5.69 1.63
CA ALA A 104 12.72 6.33 1.12
C ALA A 104 12.97 6.97 -0.25
N THR A 105 11.94 6.95 -1.08
CA THR A 105 11.92 7.67 -2.38
C THR A 105 12.00 9.19 -2.20
N LEU A 106 11.44 9.71 -1.11
CA LEU A 106 11.54 11.11 -0.71
C LEU A 106 12.51 11.22 0.48
N PRO A 107 13.65 11.91 0.34
CA PRO A 107 14.63 12.04 1.44
C PRO A 107 14.04 12.63 2.73
N SER A 108 13.03 13.50 2.62
CA SER A 108 12.32 14.07 3.76
C SER A 108 11.50 13.06 4.58
N ARG A 109 11.38 11.81 4.10
CA ARG A 109 10.68 10.72 4.80
C ARG A 109 11.61 9.79 5.56
N LEU A 110 12.94 9.99 5.46
CA LEU A 110 13.87 9.24 6.28
C LEU A 110 13.68 9.56 7.76
N GLY A 111 13.92 8.56 8.61
CA GLY A 111 13.81 8.72 10.05
C GLY A 111 12.48 8.21 10.61
N PRO A 112 12.10 8.66 11.82
CA PRO A 112 11.05 8.03 12.61
C PRO A 112 9.67 8.22 11.97
N PHE A 113 8.85 7.18 12.08
CA PHE A 113 7.43 7.23 11.75
C PHE A 113 6.58 6.65 12.88
N GLU A 114 5.35 7.11 12.94
CA GLU A 114 4.31 6.59 13.81
C GLU A 114 2.99 6.58 13.04
N PHE A 115 2.30 5.45 13.06
CA PHE A 115 0.94 5.30 12.58
C PHE A 115 0.11 4.62 13.65
N THR A 116 -1.16 5.00 13.76
CA THR A 116 -2.15 4.14 14.41
C THR A 116 -2.77 3.23 13.36
N PHE A 117 -3.22 2.06 13.79
CA PHE A 117 -3.86 1.12 12.90
C PHE A 117 -5.06 0.42 13.52
N LYS A 118 -5.94 -0.05 12.63
CA LYS A 118 -7.10 -0.86 12.98
C LYS A 118 -7.38 -1.90 11.92
N PHE A 119 -7.66 -3.11 12.36
CA PHE A 119 -8.14 -4.19 11.51
C PHE A 119 -9.67 -4.26 11.51
N TYR A 120 -10.24 -4.72 10.40
CA TYR A 120 -11.66 -4.93 10.18
C TYR A 120 -11.89 -6.23 9.40
N LYS A 121 -13.14 -6.69 9.37
CA LYS A 121 -13.57 -7.86 8.57
C LYS A 121 -12.65 -9.06 8.83
N ASP A 122 -12.54 -9.50 10.09
CA ASP A 122 -11.70 -10.65 10.48
C ASP A 122 -10.23 -10.51 10.02
N CYS A 123 -9.66 -9.32 10.25
CA CYS A 123 -8.28 -8.96 9.86
C CYS A 123 -7.99 -8.97 8.36
N GLN A 124 -9.02 -8.99 7.51
CA GLN A 124 -8.86 -8.88 6.05
C GLN A 124 -8.69 -7.45 5.57
N VAL A 125 -9.11 -6.46 6.36
CA VAL A 125 -8.94 -5.05 6.03
C VAL A 125 -8.12 -4.38 7.12
N TRP A 126 -7.11 -3.62 6.69
CA TRP A 126 -6.20 -2.91 7.57
C TRP A 126 -6.18 -1.44 7.20
N ASN A 127 -6.35 -0.58 8.20
CA ASN A 127 -6.44 0.85 8.02
C ASN A 127 -5.37 1.55 8.86
N LEU A 128 -4.57 2.40 8.23
CA LEU A 128 -3.52 3.19 8.88
C LEU A 128 -3.89 4.66 8.88
N HIS A 129 -3.51 5.31 9.96
CA HIS A 129 -3.70 6.72 10.20
C HIS A 129 -2.37 7.34 10.62
N GLN A 130 -2.04 8.49 10.03
CA GLN A 130 -0.88 9.30 10.38
C GLN A 130 -1.30 10.73 10.64
N SER A 131 -1.08 11.24 11.85
CA SER A 131 -1.12 12.68 12.07
C SER A 131 0.07 13.34 11.39
N VAL A 132 -0.17 14.41 10.63
CA VAL A 132 0.90 15.18 9.95
C VAL A 132 1.02 16.60 10.47
N GLY A 133 0.38 16.89 11.61
CA GLY A 133 0.27 18.22 12.20
C GLY A 133 -0.80 19.10 11.53
N GLY A 134 -1.26 20.13 12.25
CA GLY A 134 -2.19 21.13 11.69
C GLY A 134 -3.51 20.56 11.18
N ASP A 135 -4.24 19.83 12.05
CA ASP A 135 -5.55 19.20 11.77
C ASP A 135 -5.60 18.30 10.51
N ALA A 136 -4.44 17.91 9.98
CA ALA A 136 -4.32 17.06 8.81
C ALA A 136 -3.90 15.64 9.19
N GLU A 137 -4.52 14.67 8.51
CA GLU A 137 -4.29 13.24 8.68
C GLU A 137 -4.08 12.57 7.32
N ARG A 138 -3.17 11.59 7.27
CA ARG A 138 -3.07 10.66 6.14
C ARG A 138 -3.74 9.36 6.51
N VAL A 139 -4.58 8.86 5.62
CA VAL A 139 -5.31 7.60 5.81
C VAL A 139 -4.98 6.66 4.66
N ALA A 140 -4.67 5.41 4.97
CA ALA A 140 -4.47 4.35 4.00
C ALA A 140 -5.32 3.13 4.34
N TRP A 141 -5.86 2.49 3.32
CA TRP A 141 -6.65 1.26 3.43
C TRP A 141 -5.97 0.17 2.62
N TYR A 142 -5.78 -0.99 3.25
CA TYR A 142 -5.17 -2.17 2.67
C TYR A 142 -6.12 -3.34 2.83
N GLU A 143 -6.18 -4.18 1.80
CA GLU A 143 -6.86 -5.47 1.83
C GLU A 143 -5.79 -6.56 1.87
N LYS A 144 -5.99 -7.55 2.74
CA LYS A 144 -5.08 -8.69 2.87
C LYS A 144 -5.12 -9.48 1.55
N LEU A 145 -3.96 -9.67 0.95
CA LEU A 145 -3.81 -10.62 -0.16
C LEU A 145 -3.86 -12.06 0.37
N PRO A 146 -4.34 -13.03 -0.43
CA PRO A 146 -4.27 -14.44 -0.07
C PRO A 146 -2.84 -14.83 0.33
N ASP A 147 -2.72 -15.65 1.37
CA ASP A 147 -1.43 -16.23 1.72
C ASP A 147 -0.97 -17.07 0.51
N GLN A 148 0.20 -16.72 -0.05
CA GLN A 148 0.85 -17.55 -1.07
C GLN A 148 1.77 -18.52 -0.34
N ASP A 149 1.47 -19.82 -0.42
CA ASP A 149 2.41 -20.85 0.01
C ASP A 149 3.59 -20.83 -0.95
N VAL A 150 4.67 -20.15 -0.58
CA VAL A 150 5.90 -20.04 -1.38
C VAL A 150 6.88 -21.19 -1.08
N TYR A 151 6.40 -22.25 -0.45
CA TYR A 151 7.18 -23.42 -0.06
C TYR A 151 6.45 -24.71 -0.47
N ASP A 152 6.48 -25.01 -1.77
CA ASP A 152 6.35 -26.38 -2.30
C ASP A 152 7.74 -26.88 -2.75
#